data_AF-A0A960Z8F7-F1
#
_entry.id   AF-A0A960Z8F7-F1
#
_cell.length_a   1.000
_cell.length_b   1.000
_cell.length_c   1.000
_cell.angle_alpha   90.00
_cell.angle_beta   90.00
_cell.angle_gamma   90.00
#
_symmetry.space_group_name_H-M   'P 1'
#
loop_
_entity.id
_entity.type
_entity.pdbx_description
1 polymer ?
#
loop_
_entity_poly.entity_id
_entity_poly.type
_entity_poly.pdbx_seq_one_letter_code
_entity_poly.pdbx_strand_id
1 'polypeptide(L)'
;MSTNGKLENYWNGARWWKFDFHAHTPASSDYGKGSSQLELGKLTPKEWLLAYMKAEIDCVAITDHNSGEWIDKLKSAYIEMKNNKEEGFREIY
;
A
#
# COMPACT_ATOMS: atom_id res chain seq x y z
N MET A 1 26.06 -30.40 -3.84
CA MET A 1 26.06 -29.20 -4.70
C MET A 1 25.08 -28.20 -4.13
N SER A 2 25.52 -26.95 -4.03
CA SER A 2 24.97 -25.78 -3.35
C SER A 2 23.45 -25.68 -3.16
N THR A 3 23.09 -25.35 -1.91
CA THR A 3 21.84 -24.73 -1.43
C THR A 3 21.50 -23.45 -2.19
N ASN A 4 20.22 -23.18 -2.46
CA ASN A 4 19.68 -21.83 -2.71
C ASN A 4 18.14 -21.81 -2.61
N GLY A 5 17.61 -22.19 -1.45
CA GLY A 5 16.29 -21.70 -1.02
C GLY A 5 16.52 -20.40 -0.27
N LYS A 6 16.33 -19.26 -0.94
CA LYS A 6 16.47 -17.93 -0.33
C LYS A 6 15.64 -17.84 0.94
N LEU A 7 16.31 -17.62 2.08
CA LEU A 7 15.69 -17.10 3.29
C LEU A 7 15.36 -15.63 3.03
N GLU A 8 14.16 -15.32 2.52
CA GLU A 8 13.83 -13.92 2.18
C GLU A 8 13.58 -13.01 3.39
N ASN A 9 13.62 -13.50 4.63
CA ASN A 9 13.37 -12.68 5.83
C ASN A 9 14.18 -13.12 7.06
N TYR A 10 15.47 -13.40 6.91
CA TYR A 10 16.32 -13.69 8.07
C TYR A 10 16.96 -12.40 8.62
N TRP A 11 16.35 -11.83 9.66
CA TRP A 11 16.86 -10.63 10.33
C TRP A 11 17.55 -11.02 11.64
N ASN A 12 18.85 -10.77 11.75
CA ASN A 12 19.62 -10.97 12.99
C ASN A 12 19.48 -9.75 13.92
N GLY A 13 18.26 -9.43 14.38
CA GLY A 13 18.04 -8.33 15.32
C GLY A 13 16.69 -7.62 15.20
N ALA A 14 16.54 -6.54 15.96
CA ALA A 14 15.35 -5.70 15.94
C ALA A 14 15.26 -4.89 14.64
N ARG A 15 14.04 -4.73 14.12
CA ARG A 15 13.71 -3.91 12.95
C ARG A 15 12.66 -2.88 13.31
N TRP A 16 12.82 -1.68 12.78
CA TRP A 16 11.84 -0.61 12.88
C TRP A 16 10.92 -0.64 11.67
N TRP A 17 9.64 -0.36 11.93
CA TRP A 17 8.60 -0.32 10.91
C TRP A 17 7.78 0.95 11.07
N LYS A 18 7.51 1.62 9.95
CA LYS A 18 6.62 2.79 9.89
C LYS A 18 5.21 2.32 9.55
N PHE A 19 4.29 2.46 10.50
CA PHE A 19 2.89 2.08 10.34
C PHE A 19 2.00 3.31 10.22
N ASP A 20 1.05 3.26 9.29
CA ASP A 20 -0.08 4.17 9.25
C ASP A 20 -1.35 3.42 9.65
N PHE A 21 -1.93 3.81 10.78
CA PHE A 21 -3.10 3.13 11.37
C PHE A 21 -4.44 3.77 10.96
N HIS A 22 -4.41 4.89 10.25
CA HIS A 22 -5.63 5.62 9.90
C HIS A 22 -5.51 6.20 8.49
N ALA A 23 -5.78 5.36 7.51
CA ALA A 23 -5.75 5.73 6.11
C ALA A 23 -7.12 5.56 5.45
N HIS A 24 -7.56 6.60 4.76
CA HIS A 24 -8.73 6.55 3.90
C HIS A 24 -8.31 6.29 2.44
N THR A 25 -9.24 5.79 1.66
CA THR A 25 -9.19 5.61 0.22
C THR A 25 -10.28 6.46 -0.44
N PRO A 26 -10.27 6.63 -1.77
CA PRO A 26 -11.36 7.26 -2.51
C PRO A 26 -12.76 6.69 -2.26
N ALA A 27 -12.92 5.50 -1.67
CA ALA A 27 -14.23 5.00 -1.25
C ALA A 27 -14.79 5.70 0.01
N SER A 28 -13.97 6.47 0.73
CA SER A 28 -14.43 7.32 1.82
C SER A 28 -14.98 8.64 1.27
N SER A 29 -16.15 9.08 1.77
CA SER A 29 -16.80 10.32 1.32
C SER A 29 -16.01 11.59 1.65
N ASP A 30 -15.07 11.50 2.58
CA ASP A 30 -14.18 12.57 3.02
C ASP A 30 -12.75 12.43 2.49
N TYR A 31 -12.53 11.54 1.51
CA TYR A 31 -11.20 11.34 0.96
C TYR A 31 -10.71 12.59 0.21
N GLY A 32 -9.63 13.19 0.72
CA GLY A 32 -9.18 14.51 0.31
C GLY A 32 -10.04 15.64 0.92
N LYS A 33 -9.53 16.86 0.89
CA LYS A 33 -10.28 18.06 1.31
C LYS A 33 -9.96 19.23 0.41
N GLY A 34 -10.93 20.12 0.20
CA GLY A 34 -10.76 21.34 -0.58
C GLY A 34 -10.60 21.07 -2.09
N SER A 35 -9.86 21.94 -2.78
CA SER A 35 -9.74 21.93 -4.25
C SER A 35 -9.15 20.65 -4.84
N SER A 36 -8.46 19.84 -4.05
CA SER A 36 -7.83 18.59 -4.49
C SER A 36 -8.76 17.37 -4.41
N GLN A 37 -9.94 17.48 -3.82
CA GLN A 37 -10.81 16.33 -3.55
C GLN A 37 -11.28 15.62 -4.83
N LEU A 38 -11.61 16.37 -5.89
CA LEU A 38 -12.02 15.79 -7.17
C LEU A 38 -10.89 15.01 -7.85
N GLU A 39 -9.64 15.46 -7.70
CA GLU A 39 -8.49 14.79 -8.30
C GLU A 39 -8.07 13.57 -7.47
N LEU A 40 -8.07 13.70 -6.14
CA LEU A 40 -7.80 12.58 -5.24
C LEU A 40 -8.87 11.48 -5.34
N GLY A 41 -10.13 11.84 -5.58
CA GLY A 41 -11.21 10.88 -5.81
C GLY A 41 -11.05 10.04 -7.09
N LYS A 42 -10.18 10.45 -8.02
CA LYS A 42 -9.86 9.72 -9.26
C LYS A 42 -8.64 8.80 -9.12
N LEU A 43 -7.96 8.80 -7.97
CA LEU A 43 -6.81 7.94 -7.76
C LEU A 43 -7.17 6.48 -8.02
N THR A 44 -6.28 5.80 -8.73
CA THR A 44 -6.33 4.35 -8.88
C THR A 44 -5.73 3.65 -7.66
N PRO A 45 -6.08 2.38 -7.40
CA PRO A 45 -5.44 1.60 -6.34
C PRO A 45 -3.91 1.52 -6.45
N LYS A 46 -3.37 1.47 -7.68
CA LYS A 46 -1.92 1.45 -7.91
C LYS A 46 -1.26 2.76 -7.50
N GLU A 47 -1.82 3.90 -7.91
CA GLU A 47 -1.28 5.21 -7.54
C GLU A 47 -1.33 5.44 -6.03
N TRP A 48 -2.40 4.98 -5.37
CA TRP A 48 -2.54 5.03 -3.92
C TRP A 48 -1.44 4.20 -3.22
N LEU A 49 -1.20 2.96 -3.67
CA LEU A 49 -0.14 2.10 -3.14
C LEU A 49 1.25 2.70 -3.38
N LEU A 50 1.53 3.21 -4.58
CA LEU A 50 2.79 3.86 -4.93
C LEU A 50 3.07 5.09 -4.05
N ALA A 51 2.04 5.84 -3.64
CA ALA A 51 2.22 6.96 -2.72
C ALA A 51 2.71 6.49 -1.34
N TYR A 52 2.16 5.40 -0.79
CA TYR A 52 2.62 4.80 0.46
C TYR A 52 4.03 4.21 0.35
N MET A 53 4.34 3.56 -0.77
CA MET A 53 5.67 3.03 -1.07
C MET A 53 6.72 4.15 -1.15
N LYS A 54 6.39 5.25 -1.84
CA LYS A 54 7.23 6.46 -1.95
C LYS A 54 7.44 7.16 -0.61
N ALA A 55 6.45 7.12 0.29
CA ALA A 55 6.55 7.63 1.65
C ALA A 55 7.30 6.69 2.61
N GLU A 56 7.75 5.53 2.11
CA GLU A 56 8.43 4.47 2.87
C GLU A 56 7.60 3.99 4.07
N ILE A 57 6.27 3.97 3.95
CA ILE A 57 5.39 3.37 4.95
C ILE A 57 5.44 1.86 4.76
N ASP A 58 5.69 1.12 5.83
CA ASP A 58 5.90 -0.32 5.79
C ASP A 58 4.61 -1.12 5.92
N CYS A 59 3.59 -0.56 6.57
CA CYS A 59 2.28 -1.18 6.72
C CYS A 59 1.21 -0.10 6.86
N VAL A 60 0.03 -0.34 6.30
CA VAL A 60 -1.10 0.58 6.36
C VAL A 60 -2.40 -0.15 6.66
N ALA A 61 -3.18 0.40 7.59
CA ALA A 61 -4.55 -0.01 7.87
C ALA A 61 -5.54 0.86 7.07
N ILE A 62 -6.44 0.21 6.34
CA ILE A 62 -7.50 0.90 5.60
C ILE A 62 -8.71 1.09 6.53
N THR A 63 -9.10 2.34 6.76
CA THR A 63 -10.11 2.75 7.75
C THR A 63 -11.15 3.68 7.13
N ASP A 64 -11.67 3.31 5.95
CA ASP A 64 -12.72 4.06 5.27
C ASP A 64 -13.98 4.20 6.11
N HIS A 65 -14.69 5.34 5.98
CA HIS A 65 -15.96 5.53 6.64
C HIS A 65 -17.01 4.55 6.11
N ASN A 66 -17.40 3.60 6.96
CA ASN A 66 -18.50 2.66 6.71
C ASN A 66 -18.37 1.86 5.41
N SER A 67 -17.14 1.69 4.89
CA SER A 67 -16.88 1.04 3.61
C SER A 67 -15.65 0.14 3.69
N GLY A 68 -15.65 -0.90 2.86
CA GLY A 68 -14.50 -1.76 2.58
C GLY A 68 -14.29 -1.97 1.08
N GLU A 69 -14.91 -1.14 0.24
CA GLU A 69 -14.96 -1.33 -1.22
C GLU A 69 -13.60 -1.36 -1.90
N TRP A 70 -12.57 -0.79 -1.27
CA TRP A 70 -11.22 -0.75 -1.80
C TRP A 70 -10.32 -1.89 -1.31
N ILE A 71 -10.71 -2.68 -0.32
CA ILE A 71 -9.86 -3.74 0.25
C ILE A 71 -9.40 -4.73 -0.82
N ASP A 72 -10.35 -5.29 -1.58
CA ASP A 72 -10.00 -6.29 -2.61
C ASP A 72 -9.34 -5.65 -3.84
N LYS A 73 -9.66 -4.40 -4.16
CA LYS A 73 -9.03 -3.63 -5.25
C LYS A 73 -7.55 -3.39 -4.96
N LEU A 74 -7.23 -2.96 -3.73
CA LEU A 74 -5.86 -2.74 -3.27
C LEU A 74 -5.07 -4.06 -3.25
N LYS A 75 -5.64 -5.15 -2.71
CA LYS A 75 -4.99 -6.46 -2.73
C LYS A 75 -4.67 -6.93 -4.15
N SER A 76 -5.63 -6.79 -5.07
CA SER A 76 -5.47 -7.20 -6.46
C SER A 76 -4.39 -6.38 -7.17
N ALA A 77 -4.43 -5.05 -7.02
CA ALA A 77 -3.43 -4.15 -7.57
C ALA A 77 -2.03 -4.42 -6.99
N TYR A 78 -1.92 -4.68 -5.69
CA TYR A 78 -0.66 -5.00 -5.02
C TYR A 78 -0.02 -6.27 -5.58
N ILE A 79 -0.81 -7.35 -5.73
CA ILE A 79 -0.34 -8.62 -6.32
C ILE A 79 0.11 -8.42 -7.77
N GLU A 80 -0.67 -7.66 -8.55
CA GLU A 80 -0.32 -7.34 -9.94
C GLU A 80 1.01 -6.58 -10.03
N MET A 81 1.17 -5.51 -9.24
CA MET A 81 2.39 -4.71 -9.20
C MET A 81 3.61 -5.55 -8.77
N LYS A 82 3.44 -6.42 -7.76
CA LYS A 82 4.49 -7.34 -7.29
C LYS A 82 4.94 -8.28 -8.40
N ASN A 83 4.00 -8.87 -9.14
CA ASN A 83 4.29 -9.81 -10.23
C ASN A 83 4.95 -9.11 -11.42
N ASN A 84 4.50 -7.90 -11.75
CA ASN A 84 5.02 -7.13 -12.88
C ASN A 84 6.34 -6.42 -12.58
N LYS A 85 6.80 -6.41 -11.32
CA LYS A 85 7.97 -5.63 -10.85
C LYS A 85 7.82 -4.16 -11.24
N GLU A 86 6.65 -3.60 -10.94
CA GLU A 86 6.31 -2.21 -11.24
C GLU A 86 7.38 -1.25 -10.71
N GLU A 87 7.68 -0.19 -11.47
CA GLU A 87 8.62 0.83 -11.03
C GLU A 87 8.14 1.47 -9.72
N GLY A 88 9.04 1.60 -8.74
CA GLY A 88 8.70 2.14 -7.42
C GLY A 88 8.01 1.15 -6.48
N PHE A 89 7.77 -0.10 -6.90
CA PHE A 89 7.23 -1.13 -6.02
C PHE A 89 8.18 -1.40 -4.83
N ARG A 90 7.65 -1.20 -3.62
CA ARG A 90 8.28 -1.57 -2.35
C ARG A 90 7.28 -2.39 -1.55
N GLU A 91 7.73 -3.50 -0.98
CA GLU A 91 6.87 -4.38 -0.19
C GLU A 91 6.27 -3.64 1.01
N ILE A 92 4.94 -3.76 1.15
CA ILE A 92 4.15 -3.36 2.32
C ILE A 92 3.72 -4.67 3.01
N TYR A 93 3.86 -4.72 4.32
CA TYR A 93 3.69 -5.91 5.16
C TYR A 93 2.29 -5.99 5.79
#